data_AF-A0A7X6D6D7-F1
#
_entry.id   AF-A0A7X6D6D7-F1
#
_cell.length_a   1.000
_cell.length_b   1.000
_cell.length_c   1.000
_cell.angle_alpha   90.00
_cell.angle_beta   90.00
_cell.angle_gamma   90.00
#
_symmetry.space_group_name_H-M   'P 1'
#
loop_
_entity.id
_entity.type
_entity.pdbx_description
1 polymer ?
#
loop_
_entity_poly.entity_id
_entity_poly.type
_entity_poly.pdbx_seq_one_letter_code
_entity_poly.pdbx_strand_id
1 'polypeptide(L)'
;MRKSYEGYLLLEMMIAMTVILFSILMMMSSINFLFLDEKKCQEELEMSIFLYEMASGLNVSPDNKEIIRNKGKTSGLVIKDWNQNHLRIESEELFLEVKKE
;
A
#
# COMPACT_ATOMS: atom_id res chain seq x y z
N MET A 1 2.49 54.29 -31.20
CA MET A 1 3.34 53.29 -30.55
C MET A 1 2.49 52.18 -29.90
N ARG A 2 1.77 51.35 -30.67
CA ARG A 2 0.94 50.25 -30.11
C ARG A 2 1.28 48.86 -30.67
N LYS A 3 1.86 48.78 -31.88
CA LYS A 3 2.17 47.51 -32.57
C LYS A 3 3.39 46.74 -32.04
N SER A 4 4.22 47.34 -31.19
CA SER A 4 5.49 46.71 -30.74
C SER A 4 5.34 45.78 -29.52
N TYR A 5 4.19 45.78 -28.85
CA TYR A 5 3.99 45.05 -27.59
C TYR A 5 3.12 43.78 -27.73
N GLU A 6 2.44 43.59 -28.85
CA GLU A 6 1.52 42.43 -29.04
C GLU A 6 2.27 41.09 -29.12
N GLY A 7 3.46 41.06 -29.75
CA GLY A 7 4.29 39.84 -29.80
C GLY A 7 4.89 39.46 -28.45
N TYR A 8 5.23 40.46 -27.64
CA TYR A 8 5.71 40.24 -26.26
C TYR A 8 4.57 39.75 -25.35
N LEU A 9 3.37 40.32 -25.50
CA LEU A 9 2.19 39.87 -24.76
C LEU A 9 1.83 38.42 -25.10
N LEU A 10 1.87 38.05 -26.38
CA LEU A 10 1.61 36.67 -26.80
C LEU A 10 2.63 35.69 -26.20
N LEU A 11 3.92 36.07 -26.23
CA LEU A 11 4.99 35.25 -25.64
C LEU A 11 4.81 35.09 -24.13
N GLU A 12 4.50 36.16 -23.41
CA GLU A 12 4.21 36.12 -21.97
C GLU A 12 3.02 35.22 -21.65
N MET A 13 1.94 35.28 -22.45
CA MET A 13 0.79 34.41 -22.29
C MET A 13 1.13 32.93 -22.57
N MET A 14 1.95 32.65 -23.58
CA MET A 14 2.41 31.28 -23.88
C MET A 14 3.28 30.72 -22.74
N ILE A 15 4.17 31.54 -22.18
CA ILE A 15 5.00 31.14 -21.02
C ILE A 15 4.09 30.88 -19.81
N ALA A 16 3.15 31.78 -19.51
CA ALA A 16 2.22 31.62 -18.40
C ALA A 16 1.37 30.34 -18.54
N MET A 17 0.82 30.07 -19.73
CA MET A 17 0.10 28.82 -20.01
C MET A 17 0.97 27.59 -19.80
N THR A 18 2.23 27.63 -20.25
CA THR A 18 3.17 26.52 -20.07
C THR A 18 3.44 26.26 -18.59
N VAL A 19 3.69 27.31 -17.81
CA VAL A 19 3.92 27.20 -16.35
C VAL A 19 2.69 26.63 -15.64
N ILE A 20 1.49 27.10 -15.98
CA ILE A 20 0.23 26.59 -15.40
C ILE A 20 0.06 25.12 -15.73
N LEU A 21 0.26 24.72 -17.00
CA LEU A 21 0.11 23.35 -17.44
C LEU A 21 1.10 22.41 -16.72
N PHE A 22 2.36 22.83 -16.59
CA PHE A 22 3.38 22.07 -15.87
C PHE A 22 3.05 21.95 -14.38
N SER A 23 2.54 23.02 -13.76
CA SER A 23 2.14 23.02 -12.35
C SER A 23 1.00 22.04 -12.09
N ILE A 24 0.00 21.98 -12.97
CA ILE A 24 -1.11 21.04 -12.87
C ILE A 24 -0.60 19.59 -13.02
N LEU A 25 0.29 19.33 -13.99
CA LEU A 25 0.86 18.00 -14.19
C LEU A 25 1.65 17.51 -12.95
N MET A 26 2.47 18.37 -12.37
CA MET A 26 3.23 18.05 -11.15
C MET A 26 2.32 17.83 -9.93
N MET A 27 1.23 18.59 -9.82
CA MET A 27 0.23 18.40 -8.77
C MET A 27 -0.44 17.03 -8.88
N MET A 28 -0.88 16.64 -10.08
CA MET A 28 -1.50 15.33 -10.32
C MET A 28 -0.52 14.17 -10.07
N SER A 29 0.74 14.33 -10.45
CA SER A 29 1.79 13.35 -10.14
C SER A 29 1.98 13.17 -8.63
N SER A 30 1.98 14.27 -7.88
CA SER A 30 2.16 14.24 -6.41
C SER A 30 0.96 13.57 -5.73
N ILE A 31 -0.25 13.84 -6.20
CA ILE A 31 -1.48 13.20 -5.72
C ILE A 31 -1.44 11.69 -5.97
N ASN A 32 -1.07 11.26 -7.19
CA ASN A 32 -0.94 9.83 -7.50
C ASN A 32 0.13 9.14 -6.65
N PHE A 33 1.25 9.82 -6.38
CA PHE A 33 2.29 9.29 -5.50
C PHE A 33 1.77 9.09 -4.07
N LEU A 34 1.05 10.07 -3.52
CA LEU A 34 0.43 9.96 -2.20
C LEU A 34 -0.58 8.82 -2.12
N PHE A 35 -1.44 8.65 -3.13
CA PHE A 35 -2.40 7.54 -3.15
C PHE A 35 -1.72 6.18 -3.25
N LEU A 36 -0.63 6.06 -4.00
CA LEU A 36 0.16 4.82 -4.08
C LEU A 36 0.82 4.50 -2.73
N ASP A 37 1.37 5.50 -2.06
CA ASP A 37 2.02 5.33 -0.76
C ASP A 37 1.01 5.02 0.35
N GLU A 38 -0.14 5.70 0.37
CA GLU A 38 -1.25 5.39 1.28
C GLU A 38 -1.76 3.96 1.09
N LYS A 39 -1.94 3.52 -0.17
CA LYS A 39 -2.37 2.16 -0.46
C LYS A 39 -1.35 1.13 0.04
N LYS A 40 -0.06 1.36 -0.19
CA LYS A 40 1.00 0.48 0.29
C LYS A 40 1.04 0.43 1.81
N CYS A 41 0.91 1.58 2.48
CA CYS A 41 0.85 1.66 3.94
C CYS A 41 -0.37 0.92 4.50
N GLN A 42 -1.53 1.01 3.84
CA GLN A 42 -2.72 0.22 4.19
C GLN A 42 -2.48 -1.29 4.05
N GLU A 43 -1.87 -1.74 2.95
CA GLU A 43 -1.53 -3.15 2.75
C GLU A 43 -0.55 -3.67 3.82
N GLU A 44 0.47 -2.88 4.17
CA GLU A 44 1.43 -3.20 5.24
C GLU A 44 0.77 -3.26 6.62
N LEU A 45 -0.17 -2.35 6.90
CA LEU A 45 -0.95 -2.33 8.15
C LEU A 45 -1.88 -3.54 8.24
N GLU A 46 -2.61 -3.88 7.18
CA GLU A 46 -3.47 -5.06 7.11
C GLU A 46 -2.67 -6.34 7.34
N MET A 47 -1.49 -6.45 6.73
CA MET A 47 -0.59 -7.58 6.93
C MET A 47 -0.11 -7.68 8.38
N SER A 48 0.23 -6.55 9.00
CA SER A 48 0.67 -6.50 10.40
C SER A 48 -0.45 -6.90 11.36
N ILE A 49 -1.66 -6.41 11.14
CA ILE A 49 -2.86 -6.81 11.90
C ILE A 49 -3.10 -8.31 11.74
N PHE A 50 -3.00 -8.82 10.53
CA PHE A 50 -3.21 -10.24 10.25
C PHE A 50 -2.17 -11.13 10.94
N LEU A 51 -0.89 -10.76 10.92
CA LEU A 51 0.17 -11.47 11.65
C LEU A 51 -0.06 -11.43 13.17
N TYR A 52 -0.55 -10.30 13.71
CA TYR A 52 -0.92 -10.20 15.11
C TYR A 52 -2.16 -11.06 15.46
N GLU A 53 -3.18 -11.08 14.60
CA GLU A 53 -4.34 -11.99 14.72
C GLU A 53 -3.89 -13.46 14.72
N MET A 54 -2.93 -13.82 13.86
CA MET A 54 -2.36 -15.17 13.86
C MET A 54 -1.59 -15.50 15.15
N ALA A 55 -0.73 -14.59 15.61
CA ALA A 55 0.05 -14.78 16.82
C ALA A 55 -0.82 -14.87 18.07
N SER A 56 -1.87 -14.05 18.17
CA SER A 56 -2.86 -14.07 19.24
C SER A 56 -3.86 -15.24 19.10
N GLY A 57 -4.09 -15.71 17.88
CA GLY A 57 -4.93 -16.85 17.49
C GLY A 57 -4.52 -18.20 18.09
N LEU A 58 -3.31 -18.29 18.68
CA LEU A 58 -2.84 -19.47 19.43
C LEU A 58 -3.77 -19.85 20.61
N ASN A 59 -4.57 -18.91 21.13
CA ASN A 59 -5.48 -19.12 22.27
C ASN A 59 -6.98 -19.19 21.92
N VAL A 60 -7.35 -19.22 20.63
CA VAL A 60 -8.75 -18.96 20.20
C VAL A 60 -9.44 -20.24 19.68
N SER A 61 -10.77 -20.25 19.72
CA SER A 61 -11.62 -21.39 19.35
C SER A 61 -11.34 -21.91 17.92
N PRO A 62 -11.65 -23.18 17.62
CA PRO A 62 -11.38 -23.79 16.32
C PRO A 62 -11.95 -23.01 15.13
N ASP A 63 -13.12 -22.41 15.27
CA ASP A 63 -13.81 -21.66 14.21
C ASP A 63 -13.01 -20.43 13.77
N ASN A 64 -12.33 -19.74 14.70
CA ASN A 64 -11.52 -18.57 14.38
C ASN A 64 -10.21 -18.93 13.66
N LYS A 65 -9.69 -20.14 13.86
CA LYS A 65 -8.49 -20.61 13.15
C LYS A 65 -8.76 -20.83 11.66
N GLU A 66 -9.96 -21.31 11.33
CA GLU A 66 -10.35 -21.54 9.94
C GLU A 66 -10.59 -20.21 9.18
N ILE A 67 -11.17 -19.21 9.85
CA ILE A 67 -11.33 -17.85 9.32
C ILE A 67 -9.96 -17.22 9.00
N ILE A 68 -9.00 -17.31 9.94
CA ILE A 68 -7.64 -16.78 9.75
C ILE A 68 -6.89 -17.52 8.63
N ARG A 69 -7.05 -18.84 8.54
CA ARG A 69 -6.47 -19.64 7.47
C ARG A 69 -7.01 -19.28 6.09
N ASN A 70 -8.31 -19.00 6.00
CA ASN A 70 -8.96 -18.58 4.76
C ASN A 70 -8.53 -17.16 4.35
N LYS A 71 -8.43 -16.22 5.30
CA LYS A 71 -7.84 -14.89 5.05
C LYS A 71 -6.41 -15.00 4.50
N GLY A 72 -5.60 -15.90 5.05
CA GLY A 72 -4.21 -16.09 4.62
C GLY A 72 -4.08 -16.57 3.18
N LYS A 73 -4.93 -17.51 2.76
CA LYS A 73 -4.98 -17.96 1.37
C LYS A 73 -5.30 -16.83 0.39
N THR A 74 -6.20 -15.93 0.76
CA THR A 74 -6.56 -14.77 -0.08
C THR A 74 -5.37 -13.81 -0.25
N SER A 75 -4.49 -13.73 0.75
CA SER A 75 -3.27 -12.90 0.72
C SER A 75 -2.01 -13.64 0.24
N GLY A 76 -2.14 -14.85 -0.34
CA GLY A 76 -0.99 -15.63 -0.84
C GLY A 76 -0.13 -16.29 0.24
N LEU A 77 -0.61 -16.35 1.49
CA LEU A 77 0.07 -16.95 2.63
C LEU A 77 -0.46 -18.35 2.90
N VAL A 78 0.43 -19.32 3.04
CA VAL A 78 0.08 -20.72 3.35
C VAL A 78 0.49 -21.02 4.79
N ILE A 79 -0.50 -21.18 5.67
CA ILE A 79 -0.27 -21.71 7.02
C ILE A 79 -0.04 -23.21 6.91
N LYS A 80 1.20 -23.67 7.13
CA LYS A 80 1.59 -25.09 7.06
C LYS A 80 1.38 -25.83 8.37
N ASP A 81 1.65 -25.17 9.50
CA ASP A 81 1.48 -25.77 10.82
C ASP A 81 0.89 -24.75 11.79
N TRP A 82 -0.13 -25.16 12.54
CA TRP A 82 -0.79 -24.34 13.55
C TRP A 82 -1.23 -25.22 14.71
N ASN A 83 -0.41 -25.24 15.76
CA ASN A 83 -0.73 -25.86 17.03
C ASN A 83 -0.65 -24.82 18.17
N GLN A 84 -0.94 -25.20 19.43
CA GLN A 84 -0.97 -24.25 20.56
C GLN A 84 0.38 -23.60 20.89
N ASN A 85 1.49 -24.20 20.44
CA ASN A 85 2.85 -23.81 20.81
C ASN A 85 3.70 -23.37 19.60
N HIS A 86 3.21 -23.61 18.38
CA HIS A 86 3.96 -23.42 17.15
C HIS A 86 3.02 -23.03 16.01
N LEU A 87 3.36 -21.92 15.35
CA LEU A 87 2.71 -21.43 14.15
C LEU A 87 3.78 -21.24 13.07
N ARG A 88 3.59 -21.88 11.91
CA ARG A 88 4.45 -21.74 10.74
C ARG A 88 3.65 -21.24 9.54
N ILE A 89 4.02 -20.05 9.07
CA ILE A 89 3.47 -19.39 7.89
C ILE A 89 4.54 -19.43 6.80
N GLU A 90 4.18 -19.86 5.60
CA GLU A 90 5.04 -19.82 4.42
C GLU A 90 4.45 -18.95 3.32
N SER A 91 5.32 -18.17 2.70
CA SER A 91 5.12 -17.49 1.42
C SER A 91 6.16 -18.03 0.42
N GLU A 92 6.01 -17.73 -0.86
CA GLU A 92 6.83 -18.30 -1.95
C GLU A 92 8.35 -18.15 -1.73
N GLU A 93 8.78 -17.10 -1.02
CA GLU A 93 10.20 -16.80 -0.78
C GLU A 93 10.62 -16.80 0.71
N LEU A 94 9.66 -16.77 1.64
CA LEU A 94 9.92 -16.52 3.06
C LEU A 94 9.09 -17.43 3.96
N PHE A 95 9.65 -17.84 5.09
CA PHE A 95 8.91 -18.54 6.14
C PHE A 95 9.03 -17.78 7.47
N LEU A 96 7.92 -17.70 8.18
CA LEU A 96 7.83 -17.14 9.52
C LEU A 96 7.44 -18.25 10.49
N GLU A 97 8.25 -18.46 11.52
CA GLU A 97 8.02 -19.45 12.58
C GLU A 97 7.86 -18.73 13.91
N VAL A 98 6.69 -18.88 14.54
CA VAL A 98 6.41 -18.34 15.87
C VAL A 98 6.30 -19.51 16.85
N LYS A 99 7.21 -19.55 17.83
CA LYS A 99 7.19 -20.51 18.93
C LYS A 99 6.77 -19.82 20.22
N LYS A 100 5.86 -20.45 20.95
CA LYS A 100 5.54 -20.07 22.32
C LYS A 100 6.56 -20.75 23.23
N GLU A 101 7.31 -19.95 24.00
CA GLU A 101 8.11 -20.46 25.13
C GLU A 101 7.21 -20.95 26.27
#